data_AF-A0A0F9PA00-F1
#
_entry.id   AF-A0A0F9PA00-F1
#
_cell.length_a   1.000
_cell.length_b   1.000
_cell.length_c   1.000
_cell.angle_alpha   90.00
_cell.angle_beta   90.00
_cell.angle_gamma   90.00
#
_symmetry.space_group_name_H-M   'P 1'
#
loop_
_entity.id
_entity.type
_entity.pdbx_description
1 polymer ?
#
loop_
_entity_poly.entity_id
_entity_poly.type
_entity_poly.pdbx_seq_one_letter_code
_entity_poly.pdbx_strand_id
1 'polypeptide(L)'
;RLHHAFFQKKLEGFEDKLVAYRISEAKADGVYLMAEHTGDEKDSIEGIVYEIVEEDLKAADEYEGALYQRISVTLISGKNAWVYITV
;
A
#
# COMPACT_ATOMS: atom_id res chain seq x y z
N ARG A 1 -5.19 -5.27 -1.27
CA ARG A 1 -6.09 -6.45 -1.13
C ARG A 1 -5.43 -7.48 -0.20
N LEU A 2 -4.98 -7.03 0.97
CA LEU A 2 -4.29 -7.81 2.01
C LEU A 2 -5.20 -7.88 3.24
N HIS A 3 -6.39 -8.47 3.12
CA HIS A 3 -7.26 -8.69 4.29
C HIS A 3 -7.04 -10.09 4.86
N HIS A 4 -7.36 -10.23 6.15
CA HIS A 4 -7.60 -11.40 7.01
C HIS A 4 -7.24 -12.80 6.49
N ALA A 5 -7.56 -13.15 5.25
CA ALA A 5 -7.18 -14.42 4.62
C ALA A 5 -5.66 -14.61 4.51
N PHE A 6 -4.88 -13.54 4.29
CA PHE A 6 -3.41 -13.66 4.23
C PHE A 6 -2.79 -13.83 5.62
N PHE A 7 -3.14 -12.94 6.57
CA PHE A 7 -2.57 -12.95 7.92
C PHE A 7 -3.27 -13.90 8.89
N GLN A 8 -4.35 -14.58 8.46
CA GLN A 8 -5.19 -15.49 9.25
C GLN A 8 -5.71 -14.90 10.58
N LYS A 9 -5.73 -13.57 10.69
CA LYS A 9 -6.18 -12.83 11.87
C LYS A 9 -6.86 -11.52 11.48
N LYS A 10 -7.58 -10.93 12.43
CA LYS A 10 -8.07 -9.56 12.31
C LYS A 10 -6.92 -8.59 12.49
N LEU A 11 -6.82 -7.63 11.57
CA LEU A 11 -5.91 -6.51 11.69
C LEU A 11 -6.69 -5.29 12.15
N GLU A 12 -6.11 -4.53 13.08
CA GLU A 12 -6.61 -3.21 13.42
C GLU A 12 -6.05 -2.21 12.40
N GLY A 13 -6.90 -1.27 11.99
CA GLY A 13 -6.53 -0.29 10.98
C GLY A 13 -7.39 0.96 11.08
N PHE A 14 -6.93 2.01 10.43
CA PHE A 14 -7.60 3.31 10.40
C PHE A 14 -7.59 3.87 8.98
N GLU A 15 -8.61 4.67 8.65
CA GLU A 15 -8.68 5.38 7.38
C GLU A 15 -7.59 6.46 7.32
N ASP A 16 -6.91 6.54 6.17
CA ASP A 16 -5.91 7.56 5.89
C ASP A 16 -5.77 7.75 4.37
N LYS A 17 -4.92 8.69 3.96
CA LYS A 17 -4.68 9.00 2.55
C LYS A 17 -3.20 9.02 2.20
N LEU A 18 -2.88 8.37 1.08
CA LEU A 18 -1.59 8.48 0.42
C LEU A 18 -1.63 9.67 -0.56
N VAL A 19 -0.99 10.77 -0.19
CA VAL A 19 -0.96 12.03 -0.94
C VAL A 19 0.08 12.02 -2.06
N ALA A 20 -0.17 12.77 -3.14
CA ALA A 20 0.66 12.82 -4.35
C ALA A 20 0.76 11.49 -5.11
N TYR A 21 -0.23 10.62 -4.93
CA TYR A 21 -0.40 9.39 -5.71
C TYR A 21 -1.83 9.29 -6.25
N ARG A 22 -1.97 8.55 -7.35
CA ARG A 22 -3.25 8.10 -7.89
C ARG A 22 -3.20 6.63 -8.26
N ILE A 23 -4.36 6.00 -8.43
CA ILE A 23 -4.44 4.67 -9.03
C ILE A 23 -4.20 4.82 -10.54
N SER A 24 -3.18 4.14 -11.04
CA SER A 24 -2.83 4.09 -12.46
C SER A 24 -3.98 3.50 -13.29
N GLU A 25 -4.18 4.04 -14.49
CA GLU A 25 -5.06 3.43 -15.50
C GLU A 25 -4.47 2.13 -16.07
N ALA A 26 -3.14 2.06 -16.14
CA ALA A 26 -2.41 0.84 -16.47
C ALA A 26 -2.38 -0.12 -15.28
N LYS A 27 -2.24 -1.42 -15.57
CA LYS A 27 -2.20 -2.50 -14.58
C LYS A 27 -0.93 -3.31 -14.72
N ALA A 28 -0.32 -3.67 -13.59
CA ALA A 28 0.77 -4.64 -13.57
C ALA A 28 0.24 -6.01 -14.01
N ASP A 29 0.95 -6.66 -14.93
CA ASP A 29 0.54 -7.88 -15.62
C ASP A 29 -0.88 -7.84 -16.20
N GLY A 30 -1.41 -6.65 -16.50
CA GLY A 30 -2.76 -6.44 -17.04
C GLY A 30 -3.90 -6.65 -16.03
N VAL A 31 -3.61 -7.00 -14.78
CA VAL A 31 -4.65 -7.34 -13.77
C VAL A 31 -4.51 -6.58 -12.45
N TYR A 32 -3.31 -6.26 -12.00
CA TYR A 32 -3.08 -5.70 -10.66
C TYR A 32 -3.01 -4.17 -10.67
N LEU A 33 -3.56 -3.55 -9.62
CA LEU A 33 -3.57 -2.09 -9.48
C LEU A 33 -2.17 -1.57 -9.18
N MET A 34 -1.88 -0.36 -9.64
CA MET A 34 -0.60 0.30 -9.42
C MET A 34 -0.86 1.67 -8.82
N ALA A 35 -0.12 2.04 -7.78
CA ALA A 35 -0.07 3.41 -7.30
C ALA A 35 1.00 4.18 -8.11
N GLU A 36 0.58 5.22 -8.80
CA GLU A 36 1.47 6.10 -9.59
C GLU A 36 1.72 7.37 -8.80
N HIS A 37 3.00 7.70 -8.55
CA HIS A 37 3.38 8.97 -7.93
C HIS A 37 3.21 10.10 -8.94
N THR A 38 2.34 11.06 -8.63
CA THR A 38 2.04 12.21 -9.50
C THR A 38 2.81 13.46 -9.10
N GLY A 39 3.22 13.58 -7.84
CA GLY A 39 3.85 14.77 -7.27
C GLY A 39 2.89 15.94 -7.04
N ASP A 40 1.60 15.82 -7.37
CA ASP A 40 0.57 16.82 -7.07
C ASP A 40 -0.12 16.47 -5.75
N GLU A 41 0.04 17.31 -4.72
CA GLU A 41 -0.57 17.11 -3.40
C GLU A 41 -2.11 17.09 -3.41
N LYS A 42 -2.74 17.52 -4.51
CA LYS A 42 -4.19 17.41 -4.69
C LYS A 42 -4.63 15.99 -5.03
N ASP A 43 -3.74 15.18 -5.61
CA ASP A 43 -4.00 13.78 -5.86
C ASP A 43 -3.83 12.98 -4.57
N SER A 44 -4.74 12.04 -4.32
CA SER A 44 -4.58 11.10 -3.22
C SER A 44 -5.28 9.78 -3.48
N ILE A 45 -4.77 8.73 -2.84
CA ILE A 45 -5.44 7.43 -2.73
C ILE A 45 -5.98 7.29 -1.30
N GLU A 46 -7.30 7.18 -1.17
CA GLU A 46 -7.95 6.86 0.09
C GLU A 46 -7.85 5.37 0.38
N GLY A 47 -7.59 5.00 1.63
CA GLY A 47 -7.46 3.60 2.02
C GLY A 47 -7.45 3.37 3.52
N ILE A 48 -7.10 2.15 3.92
CA ILE A 48 -6.95 1.74 5.32
C ILE A 48 -5.48 1.38 5.56
N VAL A 49 -4.91 1.94 6.61
CA VAL A 49 -3.57 1.60 7.11
C VAL A 49 -3.73 0.55 8.19
N TYR A 50 -3.05 -0.59 8.03
CA TYR A 50 -3.08 -1.67 9.01
C TYR A 50 -1.85 -1.65 9.90
N GLU A 51 -2.07 -1.88 11.19
CA GLU A 51 -0.99 -2.17 12.14
C GLU A 51 -0.68 -3.67 12.08
N ILE A 52 0.57 -4.00 11.72
CA ILE A 52 1.05 -5.39 11.62
C ILE A 52 2.42 -5.52 12.29
N VAL A 53 2.76 -6.74 12.68
CA VAL A 53 4.09 -7.05 13.24
C VAL A 53 5.12 -7.27 12.12
N GLU A 54 6.41 -7.25 12.46
CA GLU A 54 7.48 -7.34 11.48
C GLU A 54 7.45 -8.65 10.67
N GLU A 55 7.07 -9.76 11.31
CA GLU A 55 6.97 -11.08 10.65
C GLU A 55 5.90 -11.09 9.56
N ASP A 56 4.74 -10.50 9.84
CA ASP A 56 3.65 -10.33 8.87
C ASP A 56 4.09 -9.42 7.72
N LEU A 57 4.81 -8.35 8.05
CA LEU A 57 5.31 -7.41 7.07
C LEU A 57 6.34 -8.06 6.12
N LYS A 58 7.17 -8.99 6.61
CA LYS A 58 8.06 -9.83 5.77
C LYS A 58 7.28 -10.81 4.90
N ALA A 59 6.26 -11.46 5.45
CA ALA A 59 5.40 -12.34 4.66
C ALA A 59 4.69 -11.57 3.54
N ALA A 60 4.27 -10.32 3.79
CA ALA A 60 3.71 -9.45 2.77
C ALA A 60 4.72 -9.13 1.65
N ASP A 61 6.00 -8.92 1.98
CA ASP A 61 7.05 -8.75 0.95
C ASP A 61 7.16 -9.97 0.03
N GLU A 62 7.15 -11.18 0.61
CA GLU A 62 7.20 -12.43 -0.15
C GLU A 62 5.96 -12.63 -1.04
N TYR A 63 4.79 -12.22 -0.55
CA TYR A 63 3.53 -12.32 -1.28
C TYR A 63 3.44 -11.36 -2.47
N GLU A 64 3.84 -10.10 -2.27
CA GLU A 64 3.83 -9.08 -3.33
C GLU A 64 4.90 -9.37 -4.39
N GLY A 65 5.99 -10.03 -3.99
CA GLY A 65 6.98 -10.59 -4.90
C GLY A 65 7.76 -9.54 -5.69
N ALA A 66 8.19 -9.88 -6.90
CA ALA A 66 9.10 -9.04 -7.69
C ALA A 66 8.41 -7.89 -8.43
N LEU A 67 7.08 -7.87 -8.51
CA LEU A 67 6.32 -6.84 -9.23
C LEU A 67 6.17 -5.55 -8.43
N TYR A 68 6.33 -5.64 -7.11
CA TYR A 68 6.14 -4.52 -6.20
C TYR A 68 7.34 -4.39 -5.27
N GLN A 69 7.67 -3.14 -4.92
CA GLN A 69 8.63 -2.81 -3.89
C GLN A 69 7.94 -2.08 -2.75
N ARG A 70 8.38 -2.38 -1.52
CA ARG A 70 7.93 -1.66 -0.33
C ARG A 70 8.70 -0.36 -0.17
N ILE A 71 7.99 0.74 -0.02
CA ILE A 71 8.53 2.07 0.28
C ILE A 71 7.91 2.64 1.56
N SER A 72 8.67 3.46 2.28
CA SER A 72 8.15 4.24 3.41
C SER A 72 7.62 5.57 2.90
N VAL A 73 6.42 5.93 3.34
CA VAL A 73 5.75 7.18 2.97
C VAL A 73 5.19 7.85 4.21
N THR A 74 5.00 9.17 4.14
CA THR A 74 4.23 9.93 5.13
C THR A 74 2.82 10.16 4.58
N LEU A 75 1.81 9.78 5.35
CA LEU A 75 0.40 9.91 4.97
C LEU A 75 -0.15 11.30 5.33
N ILE A 76 -1.36 11.63 4.89
CA ILE A 76 -1.98 12.94 5.20
C ILE A 76 -2.11 13.18 6.72
N SER A 77 -2.25 12.13 7.52
CA SER A 77 -2.27 12.23 8.99
C SER A 77 -0.91 12.60 9.62
N GLY A 78 0.17 12.62 8.84
CA GLY A 78 1.55 12.79 9.33
C GLY A 78 2.20 11.51 9.85
N LYS A 79 1.48 10.38 9.83
CA LYS A 79 2.04 9.07 10.21
C LYS A 79 2.88 8.49 9.06
N ASN A 80 3.93 7.76 9.42
CA ASN A 80 4.67 6.96 8.46
C ASN A 80 4.00 5.59 8.28
N ALA A 81 3.94 5.13 7.03
CA ALA A 81 3.42 3.82 6.67
C ALA A 81 4.25 3.18 5.57
N TRP A 82 4.05 1.87 5.39
CA TRP A 82 4.60 1.11 4.28
C TRP A 82 3.58 1.00 3.15
N VAL A 83 4.02 1.23 1.93
CA VAL A 83 3.21 1.07 0.71
C VAL A 83 3.99 0.22 -0.29
N TYR A 84 3.27 -0.64 -1.01
CA TYR A 84 3.82 -1.40 -2.13
C TYR A 84 3.53 -0.66 -3.44
N ILE A 85 4.57 -0.26 -4.15
CA ILE A 85 4.49 0.39 -5.46
C ILE A 85 5.11 -0.52 -6.52
N THR A 86 4.62 -0.46 -7.75
CA THR A 86 5.22 -1.22 -8.85
C THR A 86 6.63 -0.76 -9.14
N VAL A 87 7.51 -1.71 -9.48
CA VAL A 87 8.86 -1.45 -9.99
C VAL A 87 8.88 -1.16 -11.49
#